data_AF-A0A1F3ST37-F1
#
_entry.id   AF-A0A1F3ST37-F1
#
_cell.length_a   1.000
_cell.length_b   1.000
_cell.length_c   1.000
_cell.angle_alpha   90.00
_cell.angle_beta   90.00
_cell.angle_gamma   90.00
#
_symmetry.space_group_name_H-M   'P 1'
#
loop_
_entity.id
_entity.type
_entity.pdbx_description
1 polymer ?
#
loop_
_entity_poly.entity_id
_entity_poly.type
_entity_poly.pdbx_seq_one_letter_code
_entity_poly.pdbx_strand_id
1 'polypeptide(L)'
;MKNFIFFIFWLSYAALAVDLPQRNCLSTREYVTSLNFLREQKALGLEEKDARNLADLVSKGCTGAAQRFIKTTNLLVQAELPSRIAITTAQEMSGKSDQVSENFAQIFAKVYLEKFFDLPASEALRLARSLAFDIERSPSKVIEDFTILSDFCLSRKGLDLPLAQCLALMEKVIPQGREQEDSVAKAFIRLFEFLSSDEKGPKMATLKAIEEGKKTIQYGPNAVDNFIQAYAFATSATGLGLTYGQGVEFAQKLSERTVKSVKKTP
;
A
#
# COMPACT_ATOMS: atom_id res chain seq x y z
N MET A 1 16.91 3.54 22.56
CA MET A 1 15.66 4.21 22.97
C MET A 1 15.32 5.27 21.94
N LYS A 2 14.43 4.95 20.99
CA LYS A 2 13.90 5.88 19.99
C LYS A 2 12.88 6.81 20.67
N ASN A 3 13.32 7.82 21.43
CA ASN A 3 12.42 8.80 22.05
C ASN A 3 11.90 9.79 20.99
N PHE A 4 10.96 9.36 20.16
CA PHE A 4 10.28 10.19 19.17
C PHE A 4 9.05 10.86 19.80
N ILE A 5 9.17 12.14 20.15
CA ILE A 5 8.03 13.00 20.48
C ILE A 5 7.48 13.53 19.14
N PHE A 6 6.57 12.77 18.54
CA PHE A 6 5.68 13.32 17.51
C PHE A 6 4.56 14.08 18.22
N PHE A 7 4.62 15.41 18.19
CA PHE A 7 3.49 16.25 18.56
C PHE A 7 2.41 16.07 17.48
N ILE A 8 1.50 15.11 17.71
CA ILE A 8 0.30 14.95 16.90
C ILE A 8 -0.65 16.06 17.34
N PHE A 9 -0.57 17.22 16.70
CA PHE A 9 -1.64 18.21 16.77
C PHE A 9 -2.82 17.67 15.95
N TRP A 10 -3.73 16.98 16.63
CA TRP A 10 -5.09 16.77 16.15
C TRP A 10 -5.81 18.11 16.15
N LEU A 11 -5.99 18.68 14.97
CA LEU A 11 -7.04 19.65 14.73
C LEU A 11 -7.74 19.26 13.44
N SER A 12 -8.91 18.66 13.64
CA SER A 12 -9.85 18.24 12.62
C SER A 12 -10.30 19.42 11.78
N TYR A 13 -9.85 19.47 10.54
CA TYR A 13 -10.63 20.00 9.42
C TYR A 13 -10.44 19.02 8.25
N ALA A 14 -11.33 18.03 8.18
CA ALA A 14 -11.54 17.29 6.95
C ALA A 14 -12.30 18.19 5.98
N ALA A 15 -11.59 19.14 5.37
CA ALA A 15 -12.01 19.66 4.09
C ALA A 15 -11.66 18.59 3.06
N LEU A 16 -12.68 17.93 2.50
CA LEU A 16 -12.54 17.17 1.26
C LEU A 16 -12.17 18.19 0.16
N ALA A 17 -10.88 18.48 0.04
CA ALA A 17 -10.34 19.16 -1.12
C ALA A 17 -10.45 18.17 -2.29
N VAL A 18 -11.57 18.23 -3.00
CA VAL A 18 -11.67 17.63 -4.33
C VAL A 18 -10.60 18.32 -5.17
N ASP A 19 -9.59 17.55 -5.57
CA ASP A 19 -8.47 17.98 -6.39
C ASP A 19 -8.98 18.26 -7.82
N LEU A 20 -9.68 19.39 -7.99
CA LEU A 20 -10.05 19.89 -9.30
C LEU A 20 -8.75 20.18 -10.06
N PRO A 21 -8.66 19.88 -11.37
CA PRO A 21 -7.47 20.19 -12.15
C PRO A 21 -7.22 21.70 -12.10
N GLN A 22 -6.29 22.13 -11.25
CA GLN A 22 -5.93 23.53 -11.12
C GLN A 22 -5.25 23.95 -12.42
N ARG A 23 -5.97 24.69 -13.25
CA ARG A 23 -5.47 25.27 -14.51
C ARG A 23 -4.31 26.26 -14.31
N ASN A 24 -3.99 26.64 -13.07
CA ASN A 24 -2.93 27.59 -12.75
C ASN A 24 -1.83 26.91 -11.91
N CYS A 25 -0.80 26.41 -12.60
CA CYS A 25 0.42 25.90 -11.98
C CYS A 25 1.29 27.08 -11.50
N LEU A 26 1.59 27.15 -10.20
CA LEU A 26 2.44 28.20 -9.61
C LEU A 26 3.91 27.78 -9.58
N SER A 27 4.46 27.30 -10.70
CA SER A 27 5.81 26.71 -10.78
C SER A 27 6.93 27.63 -10.24
N THR A 28 6.86 28.95 -10.47
CA THR A 28 7.83 29.91 -9.91
C THR A 28 7.84 29.87 -8.37
N ARG A 29 6.66 29.77 -7.75
CA ARG A 29 6.55 29.67 -6.28
C ARG A 29 7.15 28.34 -5.79
N GLU A 30 6.87 27.24 -6.50
CA GLU A 30 7.41 25.92 -6.16
C GLU A 30 8.94 25.87 -6.29
N TYR A 31 9.49 26.50 -7.34
CA TYR A 31 10.93 26.67 -7.53
C TYR A 31 11.57 27.44 -6.37
N VAL A 32 11.06 28.65 -6.08
CA VAL A 32 11.61 29.53 -5.04
C VAL A 32 11.55 28.87 -3.67
N THR A 33 10.41 28.23 -3.35
CA THR A 33 10.23 27.53 -2.07
C THR A 33 11.22 26.37 -1.92
N SER A 34 11.39 25.56 -2.97
CA SER A 34 12.31 24.42 -2.97
C SER A 34 13.77 24.88 -2.86
N LEU A 35 14.16 25.91 -3.62
CA LEU A 35 15.53 26.44 -3.59
C LEU A 35 15.87 27.04 -2.22
N ASN A 36 14.95 27.81 -1.62
CA ASN A 36 15.17 28.38 -0.30
C ASN A 36 15.35 27.29 0.77
N PHE A 37 14.49 26.27 0.74
CA PHE A 37 14.66 25.10 1.61
C PHE A 37 16.04 24.43 1.42
N LEU A 38 16.45 24.17 0.17
CA LEU A 38 17.74 23.51 -0.11
C LEU A 38 18.94 24.33 0.38
N ARG A 39 18.87 25.67 0.28
CA ARG A 39 19.91 26.58 0.79
C ARG A 39 19.97 26.61 2.32
N GLU A 40 18.82 26.50 2.99
CA GLU A 40 18.73 26.44 4.45
C GLU A 40 19.25 25.10 4.99
N GLN A 41 19.04 24.00 4.26
CA GLN A 41 19.44 22.65 4.65
C GLN A 41 20.89 22.31 4.26
N LYS A 42 21.86 23.03 4.85
CA LYS A 42 23.31 22.81 4.59
C LYS A 42 23.78 21.37 4.82
N ALA A 43 23.13 20.64 5.72
CA ALA A 43 23.42 19.23 6.01
C ALA A 43 23.20 18.29 4.80
N LEU A 44 22.46 18.74 3.78
CA LEU A 44 22.29 18.00 2.53
C LEU A 44 23.54 18.03 1.64
N GLY A 45 24.48 18.94 1.90
CA GLY A 45 25.77 19.00 1.19
C GLY A 45 25.66 19.32 -0.31
N LEU A 46 24.59 20.00 -0.73
CA LEU A 46 24.38 20.36 -2.13
C LEU A 46 25.08 21.68 -2.49
N GLU A 47 25.74 21.71 -3.64
CA GLU A 47 26.22 22.96 -4.23
C GLU A 47 25.05 23.79 -4.81
N GLU A 48 25.23 25.10 -4.90
CA GLU A 48 24.21 26.03 -5.42
C GLU A 48 23.72 25.65 -6.84
N LYS A 49 24.61 25.12 -7.69
CA LYS A 49 24.23 24.64 -9.03
C LYS A 49 23.24 23.47 -8.95
N ASP A 50 23.52 22.49 -8.10
CA ASP A 50 22.68 21.31 -7.93
C ASP A 50 21.37 21.64 -7.22
N ALA A 51 21.40 22.55 -6.23
CA ALA A 51 20.21 23.04 -5.56
C ALA A 51 19.24 23.72 -6.54
N ARG A 52 19.76 24.55 -7.47
CA ARG A 52 18.95 25.19 -8.53
C ARG A 52 18.39 24.17 -9.52
N ASN A 53 19.18 23.17 -9.92
CA ASN A 53 18.72 22.11 -10.82
C ASN A 53 17.61 21.27 -10.17
N LEU A 54 17.77 20.92 -8.91
CA LEU A 54 16.77 20.16 -8.15
C LEU A 54 15.49 20.98 -7.95
N ALA A 55 15.60 22.27 -7.63
CA ALA A 55 14.44 23.16 -7.53
C ALA A 55 13.68 23.28 -8.86
N ASP A 56 14.38 23.31 -10.00
CA ASP A 56 13.76 23.25 -11.33
C ASP A 56 12.98 21.94 -11.52
N LEU A 57 13.58 20.80 -11.18
CA LEU A 57 12.91 19.49 -11.26
C LEU A 57 11.68 19.42 -10.37
N VAL A 58 11.76 19.90 -9.13
CA VAL A 58 10.62 19.92 -8.20
C VAL A 58 9.50 20.81 -8.74
N SER A 59 9.83 21.96 -9.31
CA SER A 59 8.84 22.91 -9.83
C SER A 59 7.96 22.35 -10.97
N LYS A 60 8.42 21.30 -11.66
CA LYS A 60 7.66 20.61 -12.72
C LYS A 60 6.47 19.82 -12.17
N GLY A 61 6.46 19.50 -10.87
CA GLY A 61 5.33 18.86 -10.20
C GLY A 61 4.13 19.79 -9.94
N CYS A 62 4.22 21.07 -10.31
CA CYS A 62 3.16 22.07 -10.13
C CYS A 62 2.69 22.24 -8.67
N THR A 63 1.43 22.63 -8.45
CA THR A 63 0.94 23.06 -7.14
C THR A 63 1.23 22.01 -6.05
N GLY A 64 1.87 22.46 -4.97
CA GLY A 64 2.18 21.62 -3.80
C GLY A 64 3.45 20.77 -3.94
N ALA A 65 4.13 20.79 -5.10
CA ALA A 65 5.33 19.99 -5.33
C ALA A 65 6.45 20.29 -4.34
N ALA A 66 6.69 21.57 -4.02
CA ALA A 66 7.68 21.97 -3.04
C ALA A 66 7.32 21.44 -1.64
N GLN A 67 6.03 21.51 -1.26
CA GLN A 67 5.59 21.02 0.04
C GLN A 67 5.79 19.50 0.16
N ARG A 68 5.41 18.73 -0.87
CA ARG A 68 5.63 17.28 -0.93
C ARG A 68 7.12 16.93 -0.87
N PHE A 69 7.94 17.66 -1.62
CA PHE A 69 9.40 17.52 -1.61
C PHE A 69 9.98 17.76 -0.21
N ILE A 70 9.64 18.89 0.43
CA ILE A 70 10.15 19.28 1.75
C ILE A 70 9.71 18.28 2.82
N LYS A 71 8.42 17.94 2.88
CA LYS A 71 7.88 16.97 3.84
C LYS A 71 8.59 15.63 3.73
N THR A 72 8.75 15.12 2.51
CA THR A 72 9.40 13.83 2.26
C THR A 72 10.88 13.86 2.61
N THR A 73 11.59 14.94 2.23
CA THR A 73 13.01 15.10 2.58
C THR A 73 13.20 15.09 4.10
N ASN A 74 12.42 15.91 4.81
CA ASN A 74 12.51 16.00 6.27
C ASN A 74 12.17 14.67 6.94
N LEU A 75 11.11 14.00 6.52
CA LEU A 75 10.72 12.69 7.06
C LEU A 75 11.86 11.67 6.95
N LEU A 76 12.49 11.58 5.78
CA LEU A 76 13.51 10.58 5.51
C LEU A 76 14.85 10.93 6.18
N VAL A 77 15.23 12.21 6.19
CA VAL A 77 16.43 12.66 6.92
C VAL A 77 16.27 12.46 8.44
N GLN A 78 15.08 12.74 8.99
CA GLN A 78 14.77 12.47 10.40
C GLN A 78 14.80 10.98 10.74
N ALA A 79 14.50 10.11 9.77
CA ALA A 79 14.67 8.66 9.89
C ALA A 79 16.12 8.20 9.64
N GLU A 80 17.08 9.12 9.60
CA GLU A 80 18.52 8.89 9.42
C GLU A 80 18.88 8.23 8.08
N LEU A 81 18.04 8.38 7.05
CA LEU A 81 18.38 7.95 5.70
C LEU A 81 19.44 8.87 5.09
N PRO A 82 20.37 8.34 4.28
CA PRO A 82 21.34 9.15 3.56
C PRO A 82 20.67 10.26 2.74
N SER A 83 21.20 11.47 2.82
CA SER A 83 20.65 12.67 2.15
C SER A 83 20.36 12.43 0.67
N ARG A 84 21.22 11.69 -0.03
CA ARG A 84 21.02 11.32 -1.44
C ARG A 84 19.73 10.53 -1.66
N ILE A 85 19.46 9.54 -0.81
CA ILE A 85 18.25 8.71 -0.90
C ILE A 85 17.00 9.55 -0.56
N ALA A 86 17.10 10.38 0.48
CA ALA A 86 16.02 11.28 0.87
C ALA A 86 15.64 12.25 -0.26
N ILE A 87 16.64 12.91 -0.85
CA ILE A 87 16.47 13.87 -1.96
C ILE A 87 15.88 13.18 -3.19
N THR A 88 16.44 12.05 -3.64
CA THR A 88 15.94 11.36 -4.84
C THR A 88 14.50 10.86 -4.65
N THR A 89 14.16 10.37 -3.45
CA THR A 89 12.77 9.99 -3.14
C THR A 89 11.84 11.20 -3.11
N ALA A 90 12.26 12.29 -2.48
CA ALA A 90 11.47 13.51 -2.38
C ALA A 90 11.23 14.17 -3.73
N GLN A 91 12.22 14.13 -4.63
CA GLN A 91 12.09 14.59 -6.01
C GLN A 91 11.04 13.78 -6.77
N GLU A 92 11.01 12.46 -6.60
CA GLU A 92 9.95 11.64 -7.20
C GLU A 92 8.57 11.99 -6.62
N MET A 93 8.49 12.16 -5.30
CA MET A 93 7.26 12.51 -4.60
C MET A 93 6.71 13.89 -5.01
N SER A 94 7.56 14.84 -5.42
CA SER A 94 7.10 16.15 -5.85
C SER A 94 6.18 16.09 -7.08
N GLY A 95 6.35 15.06 -7.92
CA GLY A 95 5.50 14.79 -9.08
C GLY A 95 4.25 13.95 -8.79
N LYS A 96 4.03 13.51 -7.55
CA LYS A 96 2.84 12.73 -7.15
C LYS A 96 1.75 13.67 -6.60
N SER A 97 0.56 13.14 -6.34
CA SER A 97 -0.53 13.89 -5.68
C SER A 97 -0.30 14.03 -4.18
N ASP A 98 -0.98 14.98 -3.55
CA ASP A 98 -0.93 15.17 -2.09
C ASP A 98 -1.40 13.92 -1.34
N GLN A 99 -2.42 13.23 -1.86
CA GLN A 99 -2.92 11.99 -1.27
C GLN A 99 -1.87 10.87 -1.31
N VAL A 100 -1.09 10.76 -2.39
CA VAL A 100 0.01 9.79 -2.47
C VAL A 100 1.11 10.14 -1.45
N SER A 101 1.41 11.43 -1.28
CA SER A 101 2.38 11.92 -0.30
C SER A 101 1.97 11.61 1.14
N GLU A 102 0.71 11.85 1.46
CA GLU A 102 0.15 11.57 2.78
C GLU A 102 0.15 10.06 3.08
N ASN A 103 -0.29 9.25 2.12
CA ASN A 103 -0.25 7.79 2.26
C ASN A 103 1.16 7.26 2.47
N PHE A 104 2.13 7.76 1.68
CA PHE A 104 3.52 7.39 1.85
C PHE A 104 4.01 7.68 3.26
N ALA A 105 3.74 8.89 3.79
CA ALA A 105 4.13 9.26 5.13
C ALA A 105 3.47 8.38 6.21
N GLN A 106 2.18 8.08 6.06
CA GLN A 106 1.45 7.21 7.00
C GLN A 106 1.97 5.77 6.98
N ILE A 107 2.17 5.19 5.79
CA ILE A 107 2.72 3.83 5.65
C ILE A 107 4.13 3.80 6.22
N PHE A 108 5.00 4.74 5.82
CA PHE A 108 6.37 4.83 6.31
C PHE A 108 6.42 4.92 7.83
N ALA A 109 5.65 5.83 8.45
CA ALA A 109 5.59 5.97 9.89
C ALA A 109 5.08 4.70 10.58
N LYS A 110 4.05 4.04 10.03
CA LYS A 110 3.56 2.77 10.55
C LYS A 110 4.62 1.68 10.47
N VAL A 111 5.36 1.56 9.37
CA VAL A 111 6.31 0.46 9.23
C VAL A 111 7.65 0.73 9.93
N TYR A 112 8.03 1.99 10.13
CA TYR A 112 9.29 2.40 10.77
C TYR A 112 9.22 2.45 12.30
N LEU A 113 8.08 2.83 12.89
CA LEU A 113 7.98 3.04 14.33
C LEU A 113 7.89 1.71 15.10
N GLU A 114 8.56 1.68 16.26
CA GLU A 114 8.69 0.51 17.14
C GLU A 114 7.35 -0.07 17.58
N LYS A 115 6.37 0.80 17.86
CA LYS A 115 5.03 0.41 18.29
C LYS A 115 4.20 -0.34 17.25
N PHE A 116 4.74 -0.49 16.04
CA PHE A 116 4.07 -1.11 14.91
C PHE A 116 4.95 -2.23 14.34
N PHE A 117 5.80 -1.93 13.35
CA PHE A 117 6.65 -2.94 12.70
C PHE A 117 8.15 -2.81 13.03
N ASP A 118 8.61 -1.65 13.52
CA ASP A 118 10.03 -1.39 13.84
C ASP A 118 11.04 -1.70 12.72
N LEU A 119 10.68 -1.47 11.45
CA LEU A 119 11.59 -1.76 10.36
C LEU A 119 12.79 -0.80 10.31
N PRO A 120 13.97 -1.29 9.84
CA PRO A 120 15.05 -0.41 9.44
C PRO A 120 14.57 0.63 8.43
N ALA A 121 15.07 1.86 8.51
CA ALA A 121 14.59 2.97 7.69
C ALA A 121 14.64 2.67 6.18
N SER A 122 15.64 1.92 5.72
CA SER A 122 15.78 1.50 4.32
C SER A 122 14.68 0.53 3.88
N GLU A 123 14.29 -0.41 4.73
CA GLU A 123 13.21 -1.37 4.46
C GLU A 123 11.84 -0.69 4.55
N ALA A 124 11.65 0.17 5.55
CA ALA A 124 10.47 1.01 5.70
C ALA A 124 10.25 1.87 4.44
N LEU A 125 11.32 2.50 3.94
CA LEU A 125 11.30 3.28 2.71
C LEU A 125 10.91 2.41 1.51
N ARG A 126 11.54 1.25 1.34
CA ARG A 126 11.26 0.33 0.23
C ARG A 126 9.79 -0.05 0.17
N LEU A 127 9.22 -0.45 1.31
CA LEU A 127 7.82 -0.86 1.42
C LEU A 127 6.84 0.31 1.23
N ALA A 128 7.11 1.46 1.86
CA ALA A 128 6.27 2.63 1.71
C ALA A 128 6.22 3.11 0.25
N ARG A 129 7.37 3.08 -0.45
CA ARG A 129 7.44 3.38 -1.89
C ARG A 129 6.67 2.36 -2.71
N SER A 130 6.89 1.07 -2.50
CA SER A 130 6.21 0.04 -3.30
C SER A 130 4.69 0.08 -3.16
N LEU A 131 4.17 0.48 -2.01
CA LEU A 131 2.73 0.59 -1.78
C LEU A 131 2.14 1.92 -2.26
N ALA A 132 2.85 3.04 -2.07
CA ALA A 132 2.30 4.35 -2.39
C ALA A 132 2.59 4.81 -3.83
N PHE A 133 3.70 4.38 -4.45
CA PHE A 133 4.16 4.92 -5.73
C PHE A 133 3.84 4.02 -6.91
N ASP A 134 3.99 2.71 -6.69
CA ASP A 134 4.08 1.70 -7.75
C ASP A 134 2.73 1.02 -8.02
N ILE A 135 1.70 1.32 -7.23
CA ILE A 135 0.38 0.71 -7.33
C ILE A 135 -0.57 1.65 -8.07
N GLU A 136 -1.07 1.21 -9.22
CA GLU A 136 -2.14 1.86 -9.98
C GLU A 136 -3.51 1.61 -9.32
N ARG A 137 -3.70 2.12 -8.10
CA ARG A 137 -4.97 2.07 -7.36
C ARG A 137 -5.23 3.41 -6.69
N SER A 138 -6.49 3.66 -6.34
CA SER A 138 -6.84 4.82 -5.52
C SER A 138 -5.99 4.81 -4.22
N PRO A 139 -5.26 5.90 -3.92
CA PRO A 139 -4.48 5.97 -2.69
C PRO A 139 -5.33 5.68 -1.45
N SER A 140 -6.56 6.19 -1.36
CA SER A 140 -7.42 5.94 -0.20
C SER A 140 -7.69 4.44 0.04
N LYS A 141 -7.75 3.64 -1.02
CA LYS A 141 -7.91 2.18 -0.93
C LYS A 141 -6.65 1.47 -0.50
N VAL A 142 -5.49 1.91 -0.98
CA VAL A 142 -4.19 1.35 -0.56
C VAL A 142 -3.99 1.50 0.95
N ILE A 143 -4.27 2.68 1.51
CA ILE A 143 -4.07 2.92 2.95
C ILE A 143 -5.12 2.19 3.81
N GLU A 144 -6.36 2.07 3.33
CA GLU A 144 -7.41 1.23 3.94
C GLU A 144 -6.93 -0.23 4.00
N ASP A 145 -6.58 -0.80 2.85
CA ASP A 145 -6.15 -2.20 2.74
C ASP A 145 -4.88 -2.49 3.55
N PHE A 146 -3.92 -1.56 3.55
CA PHE A 146 -2.71 -1.64 4.37
C PHE A 146 -3.04 -1.69 5.86
N THR A 147 -3.93 -0.82 6.34
CA THR A 147 -4.32 -0.78 7.76
C THR A 147 -5.03 -2.07 8.17
N ILE A 148 -6.00 -2.51 7.37
CA ILE A 148 -6.76 -3.74 7.65
C ILE A 148 -5.85 -4.97 7.69
N LEU A 149 -4.95 -5.13 6.71
CA LEU A 149 -4.03 -6.28 6.68
C LEU A 149 -2.96 -6.20 7.76
N SER A 150 -2.48 -5.01 8.10
CA SER A 150 -1.54 -4.82 9.23
C SER A 150 -2.17 -5.31 10.53
N ASP A 151 -3.39 -4.87 10.82
CA ASP A 151 -4.12 -5.23 12.04
C ASP A 151 -4.45 -6.72 12.06
N PHE A 152 -4.91 -7.28 10.93
CA PHE A 152 -5.22 -8.70 10.83
C PHE A 152 -3.98 -9.58 11.01
N CYS A 153 -2.85 -9.18 10.41
CA CYS A 153 -1.66 -10.01 10.43
C CYS A 153 -0.92 -9.98 11.78
N LEU A 154 -0.83 -8.81 12.41
CA LEU A 154 -0.13 -8.63 13.70
C LEU A 154 -0.99 -9.00 14.92
N SER A 155 -2.32 -9.08 14.76
CA SER A 155 -3.21 -9.42 15.87
C SER A 155 -3.19 -10.91 16.17
N ARG A 156 -3.11 -11.25 17.47
CA ARG A 156 -3.33 -12.60 18.00
C ARG A 156 -4.71 -13.18 17.66
N LYS A 157 -5.70 -12.32 17.35
CA LYS A 157 -7.03 -12.74 16.89
C LYS A 157 -7.12 -12.97 15.38
N GLY A 158 -6.09 -12.57 14.63
CA GLY A 158 -5.97 -12.82 13.20
C GLY A 158 -4.98 -13.95 12.94
N LEU A 159 -3.78 -13.60 12.47
CA LEU A 159 -2.77 -14.60 12.09
C LEU A 159 -1.59 -14.76 13.06
N ASP A 160 -1.25 -13.71 13.82
CA ASP A 160 -0.04 -13.64 14.67
C ASP A 160 1.24 -14.07 13.92
N LEU A 161 1.39 -13.66 12.65
CA LEU A 161 2.55 -14.09 11.86
C LEU A 161 3.82 -13.35 12.30
N PRO A 162 5.00 -13.97 12.09
CA PRO A 162 6.26 -13.24 12.13
C PRO A 162 6.22 -12.04 11.19
N LEU A 163 6.82 -10.93 11.64
CA LEU A 163 6.82 -9.65 10.95
C LEU A 163 7.11 -9.75 9.44
N ALA A 164 8.17 -10.46 9.07
CA ALA A 164 8.57 -10.63 7.68
C ALA A 164 7.49 -11.29 6.82
N GLN A 165 6.72 -12.23 7.39
CA GLN A 165 5.62 -12.88 6.69
C GLN A 165 4.42 -11.93 6.54
N CYS A 166 4.15 -11.08 7.52
CA CYS A 166 3.12 -10.04 7.40
C CYS A 166 3.41 -9.05 6.29
N LEU A 167 4.67 -8.60 6.19
CA LEU A 167 5.07 -7.70 5.12
C LEU A 167 4.93 -8.35 3.75
N ALA A 168 5.44 -9.58 3.60
CA ALA A 168 5.33 -10.34 2.36
C ALA A 168 3.85 -10.57 1.95
N LEU A 169 2.96 -10.77 2.93
CA LEU A 169 1.54 -10.88 2.69
C LEU A 169 0.95 -9.58 2.14
N MET A 170 1.22 -8.45 2.79
CA MET A 170 0.73 -7.14 2.36
C MET A 170 1.24 -6.76 0.96
N GLU A 171 2.53 -6.97 0.70
CA GLU A 171 3.13 -6.73 -0.62
C GLU A 171 2.51 -7.60 -1.71
N LYS A 172 2.03 -8.79 -1.38
CA LYS A 172 1.38 -9.67 -2.36
C LYS A 172 -0.08 -9.33 -2.58
N VAL A 173 -0.82 -9.01 -1.52
CA VAL A 173 -2.28 -8.86 -1.54
C VAL A 173 -2.73 -7.46 -1.97
N ILE A 174 -2.13 -6.40 -1.43
CA ILE A 174 -2.57 -5.02 -1.69
C ILE A 174 -2.56 -4.65 -3.19
N PRO A 175 -1.55 -5.06 -3.99
CA PRO A 175 -1.56 -4.78 -5.44
C PRO A 175 -2.69 -5.48 -6.22
N GLN A 176 -3.31 -6.54 -5.68
CA GLN A 176 -4.31 -7.32 -6.42
C GLN A 176 -5.68 -6.65 -6.54
N GLY A 177 -5.92 -5.57 -5.78
CA GLY A 177 -7.22 -4.91 -5.78
C GLY A 177 -7.59 -4.15 -7.06
N ARG A 178 -6.65 -3.96 -8.02
CA ARG A 178 -6.82 -3.27 -9.34
C ARG A 178 -7.84 -2.11 -9.32
N GLU A 179 -8.46 -1.77 -10.46
CA GLU A 179 -9.48 -0.71 -10.59
C GLU A 179 -10.79 -0.99 -9.82
N GLN A 180 -10.82 -2.00 -8.93
CA GLN A 180 -12.04 -2.38 -8.22
C GLN A 180 -12.24 -1.48 -6.99
N GLU A 181 -13.49 -1.08 -6.77
CA GLU A 181 -13.85 -0.23 -5.62
C GLU A 181 -13.75 -0.97 -4.28
N ASP A 182 -13.81 -2.30 -4.30
CA ASP A 182 -13.82 -3.15 -3.12
C ASP A 182 -12.44 -3.30 -2.47
N SER A 183 -12.44 -3.45 -1.15
CA SER A 183 -11.24 -3.69 -0.36
C SER A 183 -10.72 -5.11 -0.61
N VAL A 184 -9.50 -5.20 -1.16
CA VAL A 184 -8.83 -6.48 -1.38
C VAL A 184 -8.43 -7.14 -0.06
N ALA A 185 -8.17 -6.32 0.97
CA ALA A 185 -7.89 -6.80 2.32
C ALA A 185 -9.09 -7.54 2.93
N LYS A 186 -10.28 -6.92 2.88
CA LYS A 186 -11.52 -7.53 3.40
C LYS A 186 -11.87 -8.82 2.66
N ALA A 187 -11.73 -8.82 1.34
CA ALA A 187 -11.95 -10.01 0.52
C ALA A 187 -10.96 -11.14 0.88
N PHE A 188 -9.67 -10.82 1.03
CA PHE A 188 -8.66 -11.79 1.44
C PHE A 188 -8.95 -12.39 2.82
N ILE A 189 -9.28 -11.56 3.82
CA ILE A 189 -9.60 -12.01 5.18
C ILE A 189 -10.82 -12.93 5.18
N ARG A 190 -11.89 -12.55 4.49
CA ARG A 190 -13.09 -13.39 4.35
C ARG A 190 -12.78 -14.75 3.73
N LEU A 191 -11.93 -14.78 2.70
CA LEU A 191 -11.50 -16.04 2.10
C LEU A 191 -10.68 -16.87 3.08
N PHE A 192 -9.73 -16.26 3.78
CA PHE A 192 -8.91 -16.95 4.78
C PHE A 192 -9.77 -17.58 5.88
N GLU A 193 -10.72 -16.83 6.43
CA GLU A 193 -11.65 -17.30 7.46
C GLU A 193 -12.50 -18.46 6.95
N PHE A 194 -12.98 -18.37 5.71
CA PHE A 194 -13.69 -19.46 5.06
C PHE A 194 -12.80 -20.71 4.90
N LEU A 195 -11.60 -20.57 4.35
CA LEU A 195 -10.66 -21.66 4.13
C LEU A 195 -10.28 -22.38 5.43
N SER A 196 -10.22 -21.63 6.53
CA SER A 196 -9.83 -22.14 7.86
C SER A 196 -11.03 -22.64 8.69
N SER A 197 -12.26 -22.42 8.24
CA SER A 197 -13.48 -22.76 8.98
C SER A 197 -13.68 -24.27 9.12
N ASP A 198 -14.03 -24.70 10.33
CA ASP A 198 -14.41 -26.08 10.66
C ASP A 198 -15.83 -26.45 10.17
N GLU A 199 -16.73 -25.48 10.03
CA GLU A 199 -18.15 -25.74 9.77
C GLU A 199 -18.50 -25.64 8.27
N LYS A 200 -17.98 -24.60 7.60
CA LYS A 200 -18.39 -24.24 6.24
C LYS A 200 -17.27 -24.41 5.22
N GLY A 201 -16.05 -24.64 5.70
CA GLY A 201 -14.84 -24.60 4.90
C GLY A 201 -14.08 -25.92 4.86
N PRO A 202 -12.96 -25.93 4.13
CA PRO A 202 -12.06 -27.08 3.99
C PRO A 202 -11.16 -27.34 5.21
N LYS A 203 -11.27 -26.57 6.30
CA LYS A 203 -10.41 -26.70 7.51
C LYS A 203 -8.91 -26.70 7.17
N MET A 204 -8.48 -25.76 6.33
CA MET A 204 -7.08 -25.64 5.97
C MET A 204 -6.23 -25.14 7.13
N ALA A 205 -5.01 -25.69 7.24
CA ALA A 205 -3.99 -25.11 8.10
C ALA A 205 -3.65 -23.68 7.65
N THR A 206 -3.35 -22.79 8.60
CA THR A 206 -3.12 -21.35 8.40
C THR A 206 -2.23 -21.02 7.20
N LEU A 207 -1.05 -21.64 7.10
CA LEU A 207 -0.13 -21.37 5.99
C LEU A 207 -0.72 -21.76 4.63
N LYS A 208 -1.43 -22.89 4.56
CA LYS A 208 -2.09 -23.34 3.32
C LYS A 208 -3.25 -22.42 2.95
N ALA A 209 -4.03 -21.98 3.94
CA ALA A 209 -5.10 -21.00 3.73
C ALA A 209 -4.57 -19.66 3.22
N ILE A 210 -3.44 -19.18 3.74
CA ILE A 210 -2.78 -17.97 3.25
C ILE A 210 -2.31 -18.14 1.80
N GLU A 211 -1.63 -19.25 1.47
CA GLU A 211 -1.17 -19.50 0.10
C GLU A 211 -2.34 -19.57 -0.89
N GLU A 212 -3.41 -20.28 -0.52
CA GLU A 212 -4.59 -20.39 -1.37
C GLU A 212 -5.29 -19.03 -1.51
N GLY A 213 -5.44 -18.28 -0.40
CA GLY A 213 -5.96 -16.93 -0.42
C GLY A 213 -5.19 -16.00 -1.37
N LYS A 214 -3.85 -16.08 -1.38
CA LYS A 214 -2.99 -15.31 -2.30
C LYS A 214 -3.21 -15.71 -3.77
N LYS A 215 -3.44 -16.99 -4.05
CA LYS A 215 -3.73 -17.47 -5.42
C LYS A 215 -5.11 -17.08 -5.90
N THR A 216 -6.11 -17.04 -5.02
CA THR A 216 -7.46 -16.64 -5.41
C THR A 216 -7.54 -15.12 -5.60
N ILE A 217 -6.96 -14.35 -4.67
CA ILE A 217 -7.10 -12.89 -4.65
C ILE A 217 -6.38 -12.20 -5.83
N GLN A 218 -5.43 -12.86 -6.50
CA GLN A 218 -4.80 -12.33 -7.71
C GLN A 218 -5.80 -12.07 -8.87
N TYR A 219 -6.98 -12.70 -8.81
CA TYR A 219 -8.09 -12.50 -9.74
C TYR A 219 -9.11 -11.45 -9.23
N GLY A 220 -8.79 -10.77 -8.13
CA GLY A 220 -9.56 -9.68 -7.52
C GLY A 220 -10.57 -10.11 -6.46
N PRO A 221 -11.18 -9.16 -5.73
CA PRO A 221 -12.18 -9.39 -4.70
C PRO A 221 -13.31 -10.36 -5.10
N ASN A 222 -13.90 -10.19 -6.29
CA ASN A 222 -14.99 -11.06 -6.78
C ASN A 222 -14.58 -12.54 -6.96
N ALA A 223 -13.28 -12.83 -7.07
CA ALA A 223 -12.80 -14.21 -7.17
C ALA A 223 -13.01 -14.97 -5.87
N VAL A 224 -13.05 -14.27 -4.73
CA VAL A 224 -13.39 -14.85 -3.43
C VAL A 224 -14.83 -15.34 -3.42
N ASP A 225 -15.77 -14.55 -3.92
CA ASP A 225 -17.18 -14.95 -4.01
C ASP A 225 -17.38 -16.16 -4.92
N ASN A 226 -16.74 -16.13 -6.09
CA ASN A 226 -16.75 -17.25 -7.01
C ASN A 226 -16.14 -18.51 -6.40
N PHE A 227 -15.04 -18.37 -5.65
CA PHE A 227 -14.41 -19.49 -4.94
C PHE A 227 -15.37 -20.10 -3.90
N ILE A 228 -15.90 -19.28 -2.99
CA ILE A 228 -16.76 -19.76 -1.89
C ILE A 228 -18.02 -20.45 -2.45
N GLN A 229 -18.68 -19.85 -3.44
CA GLN A 229 -19.87 -20.43 -4.06
C GLN A 229 -19.57 -21.73 -4.80
N ALA A 230 -18.47 -21.77 -5.56
CA ALA A 230 -18.04 -22.96 -6.29
C ALA A 230 -17.69 -24.11 -5.33
N TYR A 231 -17.01 -23.82 -4.22
CA TYR A 231 -16.70 -24.81 -3.19
C TYR A 231 -17.96 -25.39 -2.55
N ALA A 232 -18.90 -24.52 -2.16
CA ALA A 232 -20.16 -24.93 -1.54
C ALA A 232 -20.97 -25.82 -2.48
N PHE A 233 -21.08 -25.45 -3.76
CA PHE A 233 -21.73 -26.29 -4.77
C PHE A 233 -21.02 -27.63 -4.96
N ALA A 234 -19.69 -27.61 -5.10
CA ALA A 234 -18.88 -28.80 -5.33
C ALA A 234 -19.01 -29.85 -4.22
N THR A 235 -19.05 -29.41 -2.96
CA THR A 235 -19.06 -30.31 -1.79
C THR A 235 -20.46 -30.70 -1.32
N SER A 236 -21.49 -29.97 -1.75
CA SER A 236 -22.87 -30.28 -1.39
C SER A 236 -23.35 -31.61 -2.01
N ALA A 237 -24.20 -32.33 -1.27
CA ALA A 237 -24.79 -33.60 -1.72
C ALA A 237 -25.72 -33.43 -2.93
N THR A 238 -26.38 -32.27 -3.05
CA THR A 238 -27.24 -31.91 -4.19
C THR A 238 -26.48 -31.26 -5.34
N GLY A 239 -25.19 -30.99 -5.17
CA GLY A 239 -24.31 -30.42 -6.20
C GLY A 239 -23.46 -31.50 -6.84
N LEU A 240 -22.14 -31.45 -6.64
CA LEU A 240 -21.22 -32.42 -7.25
C LEU A 240 -20.79 -33.55 -6.30
N GLY A 241 -21.06 -33.44 -4.99
CA GLY A 241 -20.68 -34.46 -4.00
C GLY A 241 -19.17 -34.74 -3.93
N LEU A 242 -18.33 -33.76 -4.26
CA LEU A 242 -16.87 -33.90 -4.26
C LEU A 242 -16.31 -33.89 -2.83
N THR A 243 -15.15 -34.53 -2.66
CA THR A 243 -14.37 -34.40 -1.42
C THR A 243 -13.89 -32.96 -1.22
N TYR A 244 -13.55 -32.58 0.02
CA TYR A 244 -13.06 -31.22 0.31
C TYR A 244 -11.85 -30.81 -0.53
N GLY A 245 -10.89 -31.71 -0.76
CA GLY A 245 -9.72 -31.42 -1.60
C GLY A 245 -10.11 -31.14 -3.05
N GLN A 246 -10.97 -31.97 -3.62
CA GLN A 246 -11.49 -31.78 -4.98
C GLN A 246 -12.36 -30.51 -5.09
N GLY A 247 -13.11 -30.17 -4.05
CA GLY A 247 -13.90 -28.96 -3.96
C GLY A 247 -13.04 -27.69 -4.03
N VAL A 248 -11.88 -27.69 -3.34
CA VAL A 248 -10.90 -26.59 -3.42
C VAL A 248 -10.36 -26.43 -4.84
N GLU A 249 -9.92 -27.54 -5.47
CA GLU A 249 -9.41 -27.49 -6.85
C GLU A 249 -10.46 -26.99 -7.85
N PHE A 250 -11.71 -27.41 -7.68
CA PHE A 250 -12.82 -26.95 -8.49
C PHE A 250 -13.08 -25.44 -8.28
N ALA A 251 -13.14 -25.00 -7.02
CA ALA A 251 -13.36 -23.61 -6.67
C ALA A 251 -12.29 -22.69 -7.22
N GLN A 252 -11.02 -23.12 -7.13
CA GLN A 252 -9.89 -22.39 -7.67
C GLN A 252 -10.04 -22.20 -9.19
N LYS A 253 -10.32 -23.26 -9.94
CA LYS A 253 -10.55 -23.20 -11.40
C LYS A 253 -11.68 -22.24 -11.81
N LEU A 254 -12.73 -22.10 -10.99
CA LEU A 254 -13.80 -21.14 -11.29
C LEU A 254 -13.42 -19.71 -10.92
N SER A 255 -12.72 -19.52 -9.80
CA SER A 255 -12.25 -18.20 -9.37
C SER A 255 -11.31 -17.53 -10.40
N GLU A 256 -10.51 -18.33 -11.12
CA GLU A 256 -9.64 -17.86 -12.21
C GLU A 256 -10.40 -17.18 -13.35
N ARG A 257 -11.68 -17.48 -13.53
CA ARG A 257 -12.53 -16.94 -14.60
C ARG A 257 -13.12 -15.58 -14.27
N THR A 258 -12.89 -15.06 -13.06
CA THR A 258 -13.43 -13.77 -12.59
C THR A 258 -12.94 -12.61 -13.45
N VAL A 259 -11.69 -12.65 -13.89
CA VAL A 259 -11.15 -11.67 -14.82
C VAL A 259 -11.36 -12.21 -16.23
N LYS A 260 -12.16 -11.51 -17.05
CA LYS A 260 -12.20 -11.80 -18.49
C LYS A 260 -10.77 -11.68 -19.02
N SER A 261 -10.21 -12.77 -19.53
CA SER A 261 -8.97 -12.69 -20.30
C SER A 261 -9.25 -11.74 -21.47
N VAL A 262 -8.77 -10.50 -21.39
CA VAL A 262 -8.64 -9.69 -22.59
C VAL A 262 -7.56 -10.41 -23.39
N LYS A 263 -7.97 -11.26 -24.34
CA LYS A 263 -7.06 -11.71 -25.38
C LYS A 263 -6.45 -10.43 -25.94
N LYS A 264 -5.16 -10.21 -25.73
CA LYS A 264 -4.42 -9.24 -26.53
C LYS A 264 -4.59 -9.73 -27.97
N THR A 265 -5.49 -9.10 -28.70
CA THR A 265 -5.59 -9.29 -30.14
C THR A 265 -4.20 -8.94 -30.69
N PRO A 266 -3.59 -9.82 -31.50
CA PRO A 266 -2.25 -9.58 -32.06
C PRO A 266 -2.19 -8.27 -32.87
#